data_AF-W4SMI9-F1
#
_entry.id   AF-W4SMI9-F1
#
_cell.length_a   1.000
_cell.length_b   1.000
_cell.length_c   1.000
_cell.angle_alpha   90.00
_cell.angle_beta   90.00
_cell.angle_gamma   90.00
#
_symmetry.space_group_name_H-M   'P 1'
#
loop_
_entity.id
_entity.type
_entity.pdbx_description
1 polymer ?
#
loop_
_entity_poly.entity_id
_entity_poly.type
_entity_poly.pdbx_seq_one_letter_code
_entity_poly.pdbx_strand_id
1 'polypeptide(L)'
;MSLETDLHTRFNALLQQHRGIVLKVAASYCWNPDDRAELAQDITVQLWRAFPGYDAGRRFSTWMYRIALNVAISDLRGRNRAPQDPLPLEAVADSIADPLARDPAHAQQVAALHASSPTCRRWNAP
;
A
#
# COMPACT_ATOMS: atom_id res chain seq x y z
N MET A 1 1.00 18.70 26.83
CA MET A 1 2.10 18.95 25.86
C MET A 1 3.42 18.24 26.20
N SER A 2 3.73 17.87 27.44
CA SER A 2 5.04 17.24 27.77
C SER A 2 5.17 15.74 27.49
N LEU A 3 4.06 15.00 27.38
CA LEU A 3 4.09 13.53 27.21
C LEU A 3 4.42 13.09 25.78
N GLU A 4 3.93 13.82 24.77
CA GLU A 4 4.21 13.50 23.35
C GLU A 4 5.69 13.73 22.99
N THR A 5 6.29 14.76 23.58
CA THR A 5 7.72 15.08 23.39
C THR A 5 8.63 14.00 23.97
N ASP A 6 8.26 13.38 25.10
CA ASP A 6 9.04 12.29 25.72
C ASP A 6 9.03 11.03 24.85
N LEU A 7 7.84 10.63 24.37
CA LEU A 7 7.69 9.45 23.51
C LEU A 7 8.46 9.60 22.20
N HIS A 8 8.39 10.78 21.57
CA HIS A 8 9.15 11.09 20.37
C HIS A 8 10.67 11.02 20.60
N THR A 9 11.15 11.60 21.70
CA THR A 9 12.57 11.60 22.06
C THR A 9 13.08 10.18 22.30
N ARG A 10 12.32 9.37 23.06
CA ARG A 10 12.67 7.98 23.35
C ARG A 10 12.69 7.12 22.09
N PHE A 11 11.69 7.29 21.22
CA PHE A 11 11.65 6.61 19.94
C PHE A 11 12.86 6.95 19.08
N ASN A 12 13.16 8.24 18.93
CA ASN A 12 14.25 8.71 18.07
C ASN A 12 15.60 8.18 18.56
N ALA A 13 15.86 8.21 19.87
CA ALA A 13 17.08 7.64 20.45
C ALA A 13 17.24 6.14 20.11
N LEU A 14 16.19 5.35 20.31
CA LEU A 14 16.20 3.91 20.01
C LEU A 14 16.31 3.64 18.50
N LEU A 15 15.60 4.41 17.68
CA LEU A 15 15.67 4.30 16.23
C LEU A 15 17.08 4.59 15.73
N GLN A 16 17.71 5.66 16.20
CA GLN A 16 19.06 6.04 15.77
C GLN A 16 20.10 5.00 16.20
N GLN A 17 19.98 4.46 17.41
CA GLN A 17 20.84 3.38 17.89
C GLN A 17 20.76 2.12 17.00
N HIS A 18 19.58 1.85 16.44
CA HIS A 18 19.30 0.63 15.69
C HIS A 18 19.04 0.84 14.19
N ARG A 19 19.32 2.04 13.65
CA ARG A 19 19.05 2.42 12.25
C ARG A 19 19.64 1.44 11.22
N GLY A 20 20.76 0.81 11.56
CA GLY A 20 21.39 -0.20 10.71
C GLY A 20 20.51 -1.41 10.42
N ILE A 21 19.53 -1.72 11.28
CA ILE A 21 18.56 -2.81 11.04
C ILE A 21 17.62 -2.41 9.90
N VAL A 22 17.05 -1.20 9.93
CA VAL A 22 16.15 -0.70 8.90
C VAL A 22 16.86 -0.66 7.54
N LEU A 23 18.07 -0.10 7.50
CA LEU A 23 18.85 0.00 6.27
C LEU A 23 19.23 -1.37 5.71
N LYS A 24 19.61 -2.32 6.57
CA LYS A 24 19.91 -3.70 6.13
C LYS A 24 18.68 -4.40 5.58
N VAL A 25 17.54 -4.29 6.24
CA VAL A 25 16.29 -4.88 5.76
C VAL A 25 15.92 -4.27 4.41
N ALA A 26 15.91 -2.94 4.28
CA ALA A 26 15.61 -2.29 3.01
C ALA A 26 16.55 -2.73 1.88
N ALA A 27 17.85 -2.81 2.15
CA ALA A 27 18.85 -3.28 1.18
C ALA A 27 18.69 -4.76 0.80
N SER A 28 18.15 -5.60 1.68
CA SER A 28 17.89 -7.02 1.41
C SER A 28 16.66 -7.27 0.54
N TYR A 29 15.69 -6.34 0.54
CA TYR A 29 14.41 -6.50 -0.17
C TYR A 29 14.29 -5.62 -1.42
N CYS A 30 15.11 -4.58 -1.55
CA CYS A 30 15.10 -3.67 -2.71
C CYS A 30 16.49 -3.58 -3.35
N TRP A 31 16.54 -3.61 -4.69
CA TRP A 31 17.79 -3.47 -5.44
C TRP A 31 18.16 -2.01 -5.71
N ASN A 32 17.20 -1.20 -6.16
CA ASN A 32 17.39 0.21 -6.49
C ASN A 32 17.57 1.08 -5.23
N PRO A 33 18.51 2.04 -5.19
CA PRO A 33 18.65 3.00 -4.09
C PRO A 33 17.36 3.75 -3.71
N ASP A 34 16.54 4.17 -4.68
CA ASP A 34 15.34 4.95 -4.36
C ASP A 34 14.30 4.09 -3.64
N ASP A 35 14.07 2.88 -4.14
CA ASP A 35 13.18 1.90 -3.52
C ASP A 35 13.63 1.53 -2.10
N ARG A 36 14.94 1.48 -1.85
CA ARG A 36 15.49 1.25 -0.50
C ARG A 36 15.17 2.41 0.44
N ALA A 37 15.27 3.65 -0.05
CA ALA A 37 14.96 4.83 0.73
C ALA A 37 13.47 4.91 1.06
N GLU A 38 12.61 4.61 0.08
CA GLU A 38 11.16 4.53 0.24
C GLU A 38 10.78 3.45 1.25
N LEU A 39 11.30 2.22 1.10
CA LEU A 39 11.01 1.15 2.04
C LEU A 39 11.53 1.46 3.46
N ALA A 40 12.70 2.09 3.60
CA ALA A 40 13.22 2.50 4.90
C ALA A 40 12.32 3.55 5.59
N GLN A 41 11.75 4.47 4.81
CA GLN A 41 10.78 5.45 5.29
C GLN A 41 9.50 4.76 5.78
N ASP A 42 8.94 3.87 4.97
CA ASP A 42 7.74 3.12 5.34
C ASP A 42 7.93 2.30 6.61
N ILE A 43 9.08 1.61 6.74
CA ILE A 43 9.44 0.89 7.96
C ILE A 43 9.44 1.84 9.16
N THR A 44 10.03 3.03 9.02
CA THR A 44 10.12 4.02 10.10
C THR A 44 8.75 4.56 10.50
N VAL A 45 7.86 4.84 9.53
CA VAL A 45 6.47 5.27 9.79
C VAL A 45 5.71 4.18 10.55
N GLN A 46 5.83 2.92 10.13
CA GLN A 46 5.15 1.81 10.79
C GLN A 46 5.71 1.54 12.20
N LEU A 47 7.03 1.68 12.38
CA LEU A 47 7.65 1.62 13.71
C LEU A 47 7.11 2.70 14.64
N TRP A 48 7.00 3.95 14.16
CA TRP A 48 6.45 5.05 14.95
C TRP A 48 5.00 4.76 15.38
N ARG A 49 4.16 4.31 14.45
CA ARG A 49 2.76 3.95 14.73
C ARG A 49 2.64 2.81 15.76
N ALA A 50 3.56 1.86 15.73
CA ALA A 50 3.57 0.71 16.65
C ALA A 50 4.25 0.99 17.99
N PHE A 51 5.09 2.04 18.09
CA PHE A 51 5.93 2.32 19.25
C PHE A 51 5.17 2.56 20.57
N PRO A 52 3.99 3.21 20.60
CA PRO A 52 3.22 3.34 21.84
C PRO A 52 2.82 1.99 22.47
N GLY A 53 2.71 0.93 21.67
CA GLY A 53 2.43 -0.43 22.12
C GLY A 53 3.67 -1.30 22.35
N TYR A 54 4.87 -0.72 22.27
CA TYR A 54 6.12 -1.47 22.47
C TYR A 54 6.33 -1.82 23.95
N ASP A 55 6.41 -3.13 24.21
CA ASP A 55 6.75 -3.69 25.50
C ASP A 55 8.27 -3.68 25.73
N ALA A 56 8.72 -2.93 26.74
CA ALA A 56 10.12 -2.82 27.15
C ALA A 56 10.72 -4.13 27.70
N GLY A 57 9.89 -5.15 27.99
CA GLY A 57 10.36 -6.50 28.36
C GLY A 57 10.99 -7.27 27.20
N ARG A 58 10.80 -6.83 25.95
CA ARG A 58 11.44 -7.41 24.76
C ARG A 58 12.60 -6.53 24.30
N ARG A 59 13.59 -7.11 23.61
CA ARG A 59 14.67 -6.31 23.01
C ARG A 59 14.13 -5.49 21.86
N PHE A 60 14.38 -4.18 21.88
CA PHE A 60 13.90 -3.26 20.84
C PHE A 60 14.37 -3.66 19.45
N SER A 61 15.62 -4.09 19.30
CA SER A 61 16.18 -4.57 18.02
C SER A 61 15.41 -5.76 17.45
N THR A 62 15.01 -6.72 18.28
CA THR A 62 14.23 -7.89 17.86
C THR A 62 12.81 -7.48 17.44
N TRP A 63 12.17 -6.62 18.22
CA TRP A 63 10.83 -6.10 17.89
C TRP A 63 10.85 -5.27 16.60
N MET A 64 11.82 -4.37 16.46
CA MET A 64 12.04 -3.54 15.28
C MET A 64 12.26 -4.41 14.04
N TYR A 65 13.13 -5.42 14.12
CA TYR A 65 13.40 -6.31 13.00
C TYR A 65 12.13 -7.01 12.49
N ARG A 66 11.25 -7.45 13.40
CA ARG A 66 9.98 -8.08 13.02
C ARG A 66 9.05 -7.12 12.27
N ILE A 67 8.94 -5.87 12.73
CA ILE A 67 8.14 -4.85 12.04
C ILE A 67 8.74 -4.56 10.66
N ALA A 68 10.05 -4.32 10.60
CA ALA A 68 10.76 -4.06 9.35
C ALA A 68 10.54 -5.18 8.33
N LEU A 69 10.66 -6.43 8.77
CA LEU A 69 10.45 -7.62 7.93
C LEU A 69 9.01 -7.72 7.42
N ASN A 70 8.02 -7.48 8.27
CA ASN A 70 6.61 -7.51 7.88
C ASN A 70 6.30 -6.45 6.82
N VAL A 71 6.82 -5.24 6.99
CA VAL A 71 6.64 -4.15 6.03
C VAL A 71 7.32 -4.51 4.70
N ALA A 72 8.57 -4.94 4.72
CA ALA A 72 9.32 -5.33 3.52
C ALA A 72 8.67 -6.48 2.74
N ILE A 73 8.15 -7.50 3.43
CA ILE A 73 7.43 -8.60 2.79
C ILE A 73 6.10 -8.11 2.20
N SER A 74 5.41 -7.20 2.88
CA SER A 74 4.14 -6.65 2.39
C SER A 74 4.36 -5.80 1.14
N ASP A 75 5.39 -4.96 1.14
CA ASP A 75 5.82 -4.16 -0.02
C ASP A 75 6.20 -5.06 -1.20
N LEU A 76 7.06 -6.07 -0.99
CA LEU A 76 7.43 -7.03 -2.03
C LEU A 76 6.22 -7.76 -2.65
N ARG A 77 5.25 -8.16 -1.83
CA ARG A 77 4.00 -8.79 -2.30
C ARG A 77 3.13 -7.82 -3.10
N GLY A 78 3.09 -6.55 -2.69
CA GLY A 78 2.38 -5.49 -3.41
C GLY A 78 2.97 -5.24 -4.79
N ARG A 79 4.31 -5.13 -4.89
CA ARG A 79 5.04 -4.96 -6.15
C ARG A 79 4.81 -6.11 -7.12
N ASN A 80 4.80 -7.35 -6.62
CA ASN A 80 4.52 -8.53 -7.45
C ASN A 80 3.06 -8.63 -7.91
N ARG A 81 2.12 -7.93 -7.25
CA ARG A 81 0.69 -7.93 -7.60
C ARG A 81 0.30 -6.73 -8.47
N ALA A 82 1.13 -5.67 -8.51
CA ALA A 82 0.91 -4.53 -9.38
C ALA A 82 1.08 -4.94 -10.86
N PRO A 83 0.07 -4.73 -11.73
CA PRO A 83 0.30 -4.73 -13.18
C PRO A 83 1.40 -3.70 -13.48
N GLN A 84 2.45 -4.13 -14.15
CA GLN A 84 3.53 -3.22 -14.55
C GLN A 84 3.00 -2.21 -15.60
N ASP A 85 3.50 -0.98 -15.48
CA ASP A 85 3.32 0.23 -16.28
C ASP A 85 2.04 1.08 -16.08
N PRO A 86 2.16 2.29 -15.48
CA PRO A 86 1.27 3.38 -15.83
C PRO A 86 1.60 3.77 -17.28
N LEU A 87 0.74 3.35 -18.21
CA LEU A 87 0.78 3.84 -19.58
C LEU A 87 0.79 5.38 -19.57
N PRO A 88 1.59 6.04 -20.43
CA PRO A 88 1.48 7.47 -20.65
C PRO A 88 0.01 7.85 -20.90
N LEU A 89 -0.47 8.96 -20.36
CA LEU A 89 -1.85 9.40 -20.53
C LEU A 89 -2.27 9.44 -22.02
N GLU A 90 -1.32 9.77 -22.90
CA GLU A 90 -1.43 9.72 -24.36
C GLU A 90 -1.75 8.30 -24.89
N ALA A 91 -1.08 7.26 -24.37
CA ALA A 91 -1.29 5.87 -24.77
C ALA A 91 -2.62 5.30 -24.24
N VAL A 92 -3.13 5.84 -23.12
CA VAL A 92 -4.46 5.51 -22.60
C VAL A 92 -5.55 6.12 -23.49
N ALA A 93 -5.38 7.36 -23.95
CA ALA A 93 -6.33 8.05 -24.81
C ALA A 93 -6.55 7.33 -26.16
N ASP A 94 -5.48 6.83 -26.79
CA ASP A 94 -5.58 6.06 -28.05
C ASP A 94 -6.29 4.71 -27.89
N SER A 95 -6.24 4.10 -26.69
CA SER A 95 -6.90 2.82 -26.41
C SER A 95 -8.40 2.95 -26.08
N ILE A 96 -8.87 4.16 -25.75
CA ILE A 96 -10.27 4.45 -25.38
C ILE A 96 -11.09 4.88 -26.60
N ALA A 97 -10.47 5.04 -27.78
CA ALA A 97 -11.19 5.26 -29.02
C ALA A 97 -12.00 4.00 -29.41
N ASP A 98 -13.21 3.89 -28.87
CA ASP A 98 -14.20 2.90 -29.25
C ASP A 98 -14.56 3.05 -30.75
N PRO A 99 -14.20 2.09 -31.62
CA PRO A 99 -14.59 2.15 -33.02
C PRO A 99 -16.11 2.05 -33.23
N LEU A 100 -16.87 1.65 -32.21
CA LEU A 100 -18.31 1.44 -32.26
C LEU A 100 -19.14 2.64 -31.79
N ALA A 101 -18.51 3.74 -31.38
CA ALA A 101 -19.20 4.97 -30.98
C ALA A 101 -19.94 5.68 -32.14
N ARG A 102 -19.97 5.09 -33.35
CA ARG A 102 -20.62 5.66 -34.54
C ARG A 102 -21.58 4.69 -35.26
N ASP A 103 -22.34 3.88 -34.53
CA ASP A 103 -23.49 3.19 -35.14
C ASP A 103 -24.79 3.37 -34.33
N PRO A 104 -25.80 4.12 -34.84
CA PRO A 104 -27.08 4.33 -34.17
C PRO A 104 -27.93 3.05 -34.01
N ALA A 105 -27.55 1.91 -34.58
CA ALA A 105 -28.33 0.68 -34.53
C ALA A 105 -28.30 -0.04 -33.15
N HIS A 106 -27.35 0.23 -32.28
CA HIS A 106 -27.19 -0.51 -31.01
C HIS A 106 -28.14 -0.06 -29.88
N ALA A 107 -28.81 1.09 -30.02
CA ALA A 107 -29.72 1.61 -28.99
C ALA A 107 -31.00 0.76 -28.81
N GLN A 108 -31.45 0.05 -29.85
CA GLN A 108 -32.67 -0.75 -29.81
C GLN A 108 -32.51 -2.07 -29.02
N GLN A 109 -31.30 -2.60 -28.91
CA GLN A 109 -31.04 -3.90 -28.30
C GLN A 109 -30.95 -3.82 -26.77
N VAL A 110 -30.51 -2.67 -26.23
CA VAL A 110 -30.43 -2.42 -24.78
C VAL A 110 -31.83 -2.23 -24.18
N ALA A 111 -32.75 -1.57 -24.90
CA ALA A 111 -34.13 -1.37 -24.47
C ALA A 111 -34.93 -2.69 -24.33
N ALA A 112 -34.63 -3.69 -25.16
CA ALA A 112 -35.30 -4.99 -25.12
C ALA A 112 -34.92 -5.85 -23.89
N LEU A 113 -33.72 -5.65 -23.34
CA LEU A 113 -33.20 -6.43 -22.20
C LEU A 113 -33.77 -5.98 -20.85
N HIS A 114 -34.12 -4.69 -20.69
CA HIS A 114 -34.66 -4.16 -19.43
C HIS A 114 -36.13 -4.52 -19.17
N ALA A 115 -36.85 -5.09 -20.14
CA ALA A 115 -38.27 -5.43 -20.02
C ALA A 115 -38.54 -6.82 -19.39
N SER A 116 -37.54 -7.67 -19.20
CA SER A 116 -37.78 -9.11 -18.93
C SER A 116 -37.10 -9.69 -17.68
N SER A 117 -36.48 -8.91 -16.80
CA SER A 117 -35.82 -9.48 -15.60
C SER A 117 -36.34 -8.91 -14.28
N PRO A 118 -37.16 -9.68 -13.54
CA PRO A 118 -37.52 -9.39 -12.17
C PRO A 118 -36.46 -9.98 -11.24
N THR A 119 -35.63 -9.17 -10.60
CA THR A 119 -34.91 -9.60 -9.39
C THR A 119 -34.44 -8.39 -8.58
N CYS A 120 -35.38 -7.84 -7.81
CA CYS A 120 -35.06 -7.09 -6.61
C CYS A 120 -35.27 -8.00 -5.40
N ARG A 121 -34.19 -8.29 -4.66
CA ARG A 121 -34.09 -8.63 -3.22
C ARG A 121 -32.69 -9.24 -3.02
N ARG A 122 -31.89 -8.95 -2.00
CA ARG A 122 -32.04 -8.19 -0.76
C ARG A 122 -30.66 -8.28 -0.11
N TRP A 123 -29.89 -7.20 -0.05
CA TRP A 123 -28.72 -7.10 0.85
C TRP A 123 -29.11 -6.15 1.98
N ASN A 124 -29.76 -6.71 3.00
CA ASN A 124 -29.71 -6.18 4.36
C ASN A 124 -30.29 -7.21 5.34
N ALA A 125 -29.47 -7.67 6.29
CA ALA A 125 -29.85 -8.06 7.66
C ALA A 125 -28.59 -8.49 8.43
N PRO A 126 -28.61 -8.43 9.78
CA PRO A 126 -28.06 -7.37 10.62
C PRO A 126 -26.63 -7.63 11.13
#